data_AF-A0A257V8X0-F1
#
_entry.id   AF-A0A257V8X0-F1
#
_cell.length_a   1.000
_cell.length_b   1.000
_cell.length_c   1.000
_cell.angle_alpha   90.00
_cell.angle_beta   90.00
_cell.angle_gamma   90.00
#
_symmetry.space_group_name_H-M   'P 1'
#
loop_
_entity.id
_entity.type
_entity.pdbx_description
1 polymer ?
#
loop_
_entity_poly.entity_id
_entity_poly.type
_entity_poly.pdbx_seq_one_letter_code
_entity_poly.pdbx_strand_id
1 'polypeptide(L)'
;MLQGFNKLTEVERAFLILLGGLANDLTILGKLEAAADRQPTDELELKANAVLQLVLLRLLGARIWQSWKLLEGYYQGPVLKESTWLRDHTAIQEGINKLKRKLRDGCVWERIRSEFAYHYDADALAHALSNDVLGGEFELVSGERVINSFFISSEAAIWFSILKVQDDSTFSEAFAPLVQEAVNLTFELVPVIRELVAAFVDHVVNDLGGSWKVTSSTRAISVVRYEESILPLFGA
;
A
#
# COMPACT_ATOMS: atom_id res chain seq x y z
N MET A 1 11.89 -28.58 -5.76
CA MET A 1 11.35 -27.20 -5.66
C MET A 1 11.26 -26.53 -7.04
N LEU A 2 12.25 -26.69 -7.93
CA LEU A 2 12.32 -26.00 -9.23
C LEU A 2 11.67 -26.73 -10.43
N GLN A 3 11.23 -27.99 -10.30
CA GLN A 3 10.78 -28.79 -11.46
C GLN A 3 9.55 -28.22 -12.17
N GLY A 4 8.59 -27.64 -11.46
CA GLY A 4 7.45 -26.94 -12.06
C GLY A 4 7.78 -25.52 -12.54
N PHE A 5 8.51 -24.76 -11.71
CA PHE A 5 8.88 -23.37 -12.00
C PHE A 5 9.70 -23.23 -13.30
N ASN A 6 10.62 -24.15 -13.57
CA ASN A 6 11.44 -24.12 -14.79
C ASN A 6 10.65 -24.40 -16.09
N LYS A 7 9.39 -24.84 -16.00
CA LYS A 7 8.53 -25.08 -17.17
C LYS A 7 7.83 -23.82 -17.68
N LEU A 8 7.70 -22.80 -16.84
CA LEU A 8 7.17 -21.48 -17.22
C LEU A 8 8.14 -20.76 -18.17
N THR A 9 7.66 -19.83 -19.00
CA THR A 9 8.54 -18.94 -19.78
C THR A 9 9.36 -18.02 -18.86
N GLU A 10 10.39 -17.37 -19.39
CA GLU A 10 11.17 -16.40 -18.61
C GLU A 10 10.31 -15.24 -18.08
N VAL A 11 9.39 -14.76 -18.91
CA VAL A 11 8.44 -13.70 -18.57
C VAL A 11 7.49 -14.16 -17.46
N GLU A 12 6.92 -15.37 -17.59
CA GLU A 12 6.02 -15.94 -16.59
C GLU A 12 6.72 -16.15 -15.23
N ARG A 13 7.95 -16.66 -15.24
CA ARG A 13 8.75 -16.83 -14.02
C ARG A 13 9.02 -15.49 -13.34
N ALA A 14 9.46 -14.49 -14.11
CA ALA A 14 9.74 -13.16 -13.58
C ALA A 14 8.48 -12.54 -12.97
N PHE A 15 7.36 -12.60 -13.70
CA PHE A 15 6.08 -12.08 -13.22
C PHE A 15 5.61 -12.79 -11.95
N LEU A 16 5.70 -14.12 -11.87
CA LEU A 16 5.31 -14.88 -10.69
C LEU A 16 6.13 -14.51 -9.45
N ILE A 17 7.45 -14.31 -9.59
CA ILE A 17 8.31 -13.84 -8.49
C ILE A 17 7.92 -12.43 -8.06
N LEU A 18 7.67 -11.53 -9.02
CA LEU A 18 7.24 -10.17 -8.74
C LEU A 18 5.91 -10.12 -7.98
N LEU A 19 4.93 -10.94 -8.39
CA LEU A 19 3.65 -11.09 -7.68
C LEU A 19 3.84 -11.51 -6.22
N GLY A 20 4.73 -12.49 -5.97
CA GLY A 20 5.05 -12.91 -4.61
C GLY A 20 5.68 -11.80 -3.77
N GLY A 21 6.61 -11.03 -4.35
CA GLY A 21 7.20 -9.85 -3.72
C GLY A 21 6.16 -8.79 -3.36
N LEU A 22 5.29 -8.42 -4.31
CA LEU A 22 4.23 -7.44 -4.09
C LEU A 22 3.25 -7.89 -2.99
N ALA A 23 2.83 -9.16 -3.02
CA ALA A 23 1.95 -9.70 -1.98
C ALA A 23 2.57 -9.60 -0.59
N ASN A 24 3.87 -9.89 -0.47
CA ASN A 24 4.59 -9.77 0.79
C ASN A 24 4.65 -8.32 1.26
N ASP A 25 5.02 -7.38 0.38
CA ASP A 25 5.11 -5.96 0.72
C ASP A 25 3.77 -5.42 1.21
N LEU A 26 2.68 -5.66 0.46
CA LEU A 26 1.33 -5.23 0.83
C LEU A 26 0.88 -5.85 2.15
N THR A 27 1.16 -7.14 2.35
CA THR A 27 0.78 -7.85 3.58
C THR A 27 1.54 -7.31 4.79
N ILE A 28 2.84 -7.04 4.67
CA ILE A 28 3.66 -6.53 5.77
C ILE A 28 3.28 -5.10 6.10
N LEU A 29 3.14 -4.23 5.09
CA LEU A 29 2.75 -2.84 5.30
C LEU A 29 1.35 -2.73 5.91
N GLY A 30 0.37 -3.49 5.43
CA GLY A 30 -0.96 -3.53 6.03
C GLY A 30 -0.96 -4.03 7.47
N LYS A 31 -0.08 -4.99 7.81
CA LYS A 31 0.09 -5.44 9.21
C LYS A 31 0.75 -4.38 10.10
N LEU A 32 1.75 -3.68 9.58
CA LEU A 32 2.42 -2.61 10.33
C LEU A 32 1.48 -1.44 10.58
N GLU A 33 0.65 -1.10 9.59
CA GLU A 33 -0.38 -0.07 9.71
C GLU A 33 -1.39 -0.45 10.80
N ALA A 34 -1.95 -1.66 10.74
CA ALA A 34 -2.86 -2.16 11.76
C ALA A 34 -2.20 -2.27 13.16
N ALA A 35 -0.90 -2.52 13.23
CA ALA A 35 -0.17 -2.56 14.51
C ALA A 35 0.14 -1.16 15.06
N ALA A 36 0.22 -0.15 14.20
CA ALA A 36 0.37 1.25 14.58
C ALA A 36 -0.95 1.84 15.12
N ASP A 37 -2.08 1.27 14.70
CA ASP A 37 -3.42 1.58 15.22
C ASP A 37 -3.67 0.94 16.59
N ARG A 38 -3.01 1.50 17.62
CA ARG A 38 -3.16 1.09 19.01
C ARG A 38 -3.56 2.29 19.86
N GLN A 39 -4.42 2.03 20.85
CA GLN A 39 -4.83 3.06 21.80
C GLN A 39 -3.60 3.64 22.53
N PRO A 40 -3.33 4.94 22.39
CA PRO A 40 -2.21 5.57 23.09
C PRO A 40 -2.50 5.71 24.57
N THR A 41 -1.45 5.64 25.39
CA THR A 41 -1.49 5.77 26.85
C THR A 41 -1.28 7.21 27.32
N ASP A 42 -0.64 8.04 26.50
CA ASP A 42 -0.44 9.46 26.74
C ASP A 42 -0.39 10.27 25.42
N GLU A 43 -0.29 11.59 25.54
CA GLU A 43 -0.24 12.51 24.39
C GLU A 43 1.01 12.33 23.52
N LEU A 44 2.15 11.98 24.13
CA LEU A 44 3.40 11.79 23.42
C LEU A 44 3.32 10.56 22.51
N GLU A 45 2.76 9.48 23.04
CA GLU A 45 2.50 8.24 22.32
C GLU A 45 1.45 8.43 21.24
N LEU A 46 0.41 9.23 21.49
CA LEU A 46 -0.57 9.61 20.48
C LEU A 46 0.11 10.29 19.28
N LYS A 47 0.98 11.27 19.52
CA LYS A 47 1.74 11.96 18.46
C LYS A 47 2.70 11.03 17.73
N ALA A 48 3.42 10.18 18.45
CA ALA A 48 4.35 9.21 17.87
C ALA A 48 3.62 8.17 16.99
N ASN A 49 2.49 7.63 17.46
CA ASN A 49 1.66 6.70 16.70
C ASN A 49 1.10 7.38 15.44
N ALA A 50 0.66 8.63 15.53
CA ALA A 50 0.18 9.39 14.37
C ALA A 50 1.26 9.55 13.30
N VAL A 51 2.49 9.96 13.67
CA VAL A 51 3.61 10.05 12.72
C VAL A 51 3.89 8.69 12.07
N LEU A 52 3.88 7.62 12.85
CA LEU A 52 4.07 6.27 12.32
C LEU A 52 2.98 5.87 11.32
N GLN A 53 1.71 6.10 11.64
CA GLN A 53 0.57 5.84 10.76
C GLN A 53 0.68 6.65 9.45
N LEU A 54 1.00 7.94 9.55
CA LEU A 54 1.20 8.84 8.40
C LEU A 54 2.31 8.32 7.47
N VAL A 55 3.45 7.90 8.02
CA VAL A 55 4.56 7.33 7.22
C VAL A 55 4.15 6.00 6.59
N LEU A 56 3.54 5.10 7.37
CA LEU A 56 3.14 3.78 6.89
C LEU A 56 2.07 3.88 5.78
N LEU A 57 1.10 4.77 5.92
CA LEU A 57 0.10 5.01 4.88
C LEU A 57 0.72 5.54 3.59
N ARG A 58 1.70 6.45 3.68
CA ARG A 58 2.43 6.97 2.52
C ARG A 58 3.19 5.85 1.79
N LEU A 59 3.87 4.98 2.55
CA LEU A 59 4.57 3.82 2.00
C LEU A 59 3.61 2.78 1.39
N LEU A 60 2.50 2.49 2.08
CA LEU A 60 1.46 1.57 1.62
C LEU A 60 0.81 2.08 0.33
N GLY A 61 0.42 3.36 0.29
CA GLY A 61 -0.15 4.00 -0.89
C GLY A 61 0.78 3.94 -2.10
N ALA A 62 2.08 4.20 -1.89
CA ALA A 62 3.07 4.08 -2.95
C ALA A 62 3.22 2.64 -3.45
N ARG A 63 3.17 1.66 -2.56
CA ARG A 63 3.24 0.24 -2.90
C ARG A 63 1.99 -0.25 -3.61
N ILE A 64 0.81 0.23 -3.24
CA ILE A 64 -0.46 -0.02 -3.93
C ILE A 64 -0.36 0.44 -5.39
N TRP A 65 0.10 1.68 -5.62
CA TRP A 65 0.27 2.20 -6.97
C TRP A 65 1.30 1.43 -7.79
N GLN A 66 2.46 1.11 -7.21
CA GLN A 66 3.48 0.29 -7.88
C GLN A 66 2.96 -1.11 -8.22
N SER A 67 2.19 -1.72 -7.32
CA SER A 67 1.55 -3.02 -7.56
C SER A 67 0.60 -2.95 -8.74
N TRP A 68 -0.23 -1.91 -8.79
CA TRP A 68 -1.12 -1.69 -9.91
C TRP A 68 -0.37 -1.46 -11.23
N LYS A 69 0.66 -0.62 -11.26
CA LYS A 69 1.44 -0.41 -12.48
C LYS A 69 2.19 -1.64 -12.95
N LEU A 70 2.63 -2.49 -12.04
CA LEU A 70 3.19 -3.79 -12.38
C LEU A 70 2.12 -4.68 -13.01
N LEU A 71 0.93 -4.80 -12.40
CA LEU A 71 -0.18 -5.55 -12.97
C LEU A 71 -0.57 -4.99 -14.34
N GLU A 72 -0.83 -3.70 -14.46
CA GLU A 72 -1.18 -3.04 -15.71
C GLU A 72 -0.13 -3.28 -16.80
N GLY A 73 1.16 -3.07 -16.49
CA GLY A 73 2.24 -3.20 -17.46
C GLY A 73 2.58 -4.64 -17.84
N TYR A 74 2.73 -5.54 -16.86
CA TYR A 74 3.15 -6.93 -17.11
C TYR A 74 1.97 -7.81 -17.53
N TYR A 75 0.84 -7.72 -16.83
CA TYR A 75 -0.33 -8.54 -17.16
C TYR A 75 -0.88 -8.14 -18.53
N GLN A 76 -1.26 -6.88 -18.73
CA GLN A 76 -1.87 -6.45 -20.00
C GLN A 76 -0.87 -6.41 -21.18
N GLY A 77 0.43 -6.50 -20.88
CA GLY A 77 1.51 -6.51 -21.87
C GLY A 77 2.03 -7.92 -22.19
N PRO A 78 3.27 -8.24 -21.80
CA PRO A 78 3.96 -9.45 -22.25
C PRO A 78 3.30 -10.75 -21.74
N VAL A 79 2.74 -10.76 -20.52
CA VAL A 79 2.15 -11.97 -19.94
C VAL A 79 0.88 -12.37 -20.69
N LEU A 80 -0.09 -11.47 -20.90
CA LEU A 80 -1.28 -11.85 -21.69
C LEU A 80 -0.96 -12.17 -23.16
N LYS A 81 0.18 -11.74 -23.70
CA LYS A 81 0.62 -12.11 -25.05
C LYS A 81 1.11 -13.56 -25.11
N GLU A 82 1.85 -14.01 -24.10
CA GLU A 82 2.43 -15.37 -24.03
C GLU A 82 1.49 -16.40 -23.38
N SER A 83 0.71 -15.98 -22.39
CA SER A 83 -0.11 -16.83 -21.52
C SER A 83 -1.60 -16.65 -21.83
N THR A 84 -2.04 -17.17 -22.98
CA THR A 84 -3.45 -17.02 -23.42
C THR A 84 -4.44 -17.62 -22.42
N TRP A 85 -4.03 -18.62 -21.64
CA TRP A 85 -4.82 -19.26 -20.59
C TRP A 85 -5.24 -18.29 -19.47
N LEU A 86 -4.52 -17.18 -19.26
CA LEU A 86 -4.93 -16.13 -18.31
C LEU A 86 -6.06 -15.22 -18.84
N ARG A 87 -6.31 -15.20 -20.15
CA ARG A 87 -7.34 -14.34 -20.76
C ARG A 87 -8.74 -14.79 -20.37
N ASP A 88 -8.94 -16.09 -20.25
CA ASP A 88 -10.24 -16.69 -19.99
C ASP A 88 -10.57 -16.76 -18.49
N HIS A 89 -9.64 -16.31 -17.63
CA HIS A 89 -9.81 -16.35 -16.18
C HIS A 89 -10.67 -15.18 -15.67
N THR A 90 -11.99 -15.38 -15.64
CA THR A 90 -12.98 -14.33 -15.33
C THR A 90 -12.73 -13.58 -14.03
N ALA A 91 -12.44 -14.28 -12.92
CA ALA A 91 -12.18 -13.65 -11.63
C ALA A 91 -11.00 -12.67 -11.65
N ILE A 92 -9.93 -13.01 -12.37
CA ILE A 92 -8.75 -12.15 -12.53
C ILE A 92 -9.11 -10.92 -13.37
N GLN A 93 -9.84 -11.12 -14.48
CA GLN A 93 -10.28 -10.01 -15.34
C GLN A 93 -11.18 -9.04 -14.59
N GLU A 94 -12.15 -9.53 -13.83
CA GLU A 94 -13.05 -8.72 -13.02
C GLU A 94 -12.28 -7.91 -11.97
N GLY A 95 -11.35 -8.56 -11.27
CA GLY A 95 -10.49 -7.91 -10.28
C GLY A 95 -9.62 -6.81 -10.88
N ILE A 96 -8.95 -7.09 -12.01
CA ILE A 96 -8.12 -6.11 -12.71
C ILE A 96 -8.95 -4.95 -13.24
N ASN A 97 -10.13 -5.21 -13.80
CA ASN A 97 -11.03 -4.15 -14.27
C ASN A 97 -11.56 -3.29 -13.12
N LYS A 98 -11.80 -3.87 -11.94
CA LYS A 98 -12.17 -3.13 -10.73
C LYS A 98 -11.02 -2.22 -10.28
N LEU A 99 -9.81 -2.75 -10.20
CA LEU A 99 -8.62 -1.99 -9.81
C LEU A 99 -8.33 -0.85 -10.80
N LYS A 100 -8.44 -1.09 -12.10
CA LYS A 100 -8.25 -0.08 -13.15
C LYS A 100 -9.14 1.15 -12.97
N ARG A 101 -10.40 0.96 -12.56
CA ARG A 101 -11.34 2.07 -12.35
C ARG A 101 -10.95 2.95 -11.15
N LYS A 102 -10.37 2.34 -10.11
CA LYS A 102 -9.97 3.02 -8.88
C LYS A 102 -8.59 3.67 -9.00
N LEU A 103 -7.65 2.92 -9.54
CA LEU A 103 -6.24 3.31 -9.71
C LEU A 103 -5.99 3.86 -11.12
N ARG A 104 -6.81 4.84 -11.51
CA ARG A 104 -6.59 5.58 -12.75
C ARG A 104 -5.41 6.54 -12.61
N ASP A 105 -4.81 6.91 -13.74
CA ASP A 105 -3.81 7.98 -13.77
C ASP A 105 -4.39 9.29 -13.19
N GLY A 106 -3.55 10.02 -12.48
CA GLY A 106 -3.88 11.21 -11.71
C GLY A 106 -4.52 10.95 -10.35
N CYS A 107 -4.68 9.69 -9.90
CA CYS A 107 -5.18 9.40 -8.56
C CYS A 107 -4.17 9.81 -7.47
N VAL A 108 -4.67 9.99 -6.24
CA VAL A 108 -3.85 10.38 -5.08
C VAL A 108 -2.68 9.43 -4.83
N TRP A 109 -2.85 8.13 -5.12
CA TRP A 109 -1.82 7.11 -4.92
C TRP A 109 -0.65 7.24 -5.89
N GLU A 110 -0.93 7.63 -7.14
CA GLU A 110 0.12 7.97 -8.11
C GLU A 110 0.95 9.15 -7.62
N ARG A 111 0.25 10.19 -7.16
CA ARG A 111 0.87 11.40 -6.63
C ARG A 111 1.75 11.10 -5.42
N ILE A 112 1.20 10.39 -4.43
CA ILE A 112 1.93 9.93 -3.24
C ILE A 112 3.21 9.20 -3.66
N ARG A 113 3.10 8.24 -4.60
CA ARG A 113 4.26 7.49 -5.08
C ARG A 113 5.31 8.40 -5.72
N SER A 114 4.89 9.33 -6.58
CA SER A 114 5.78 10.05 -7.50
C SER A 114 6.41 11.27 -6.86
N GLU A 115 5.70 11.92 -5.94
CA GLU A 115 6.10 13.21 -5.37
C GLU A 115 6.56 13.12 -3.91
N PHE A 116 6.05 12.13 -3.14
CA PHE A 116 6.19 12.16 -1.67
C PHE A 116 6.75 10.88 -1.04
N ALA A 117 6.59 9.70 -1.62
CA ALA A 117 6.99 8.45 -0.96
C ALA A 117 8.49 8.14 -1.08
N TYR A 118 9.06 8.43 -2.26
CA TYR A 118 10.48 8.18 -2.58
C TYR A 118 11.20 9.43 -3.07
N HIS A 119 10.45 10.51 -3.24
CA HIS A 119 10.90 11.83 -3.63
C HIS A 119 10.31 12.83 -2.64
N TYR A 120 10.91 14.00 -2.54
CA TYR A 120 10.39 15.11 -1.76
C TYR A 120 10.24 16.30 -2.71
N ASP A 121 9.01 16.55 -3.15
CA ASP A 121 8.70 17.72 -3.96
C ASP A 121 8.76 19.00 -3.09
N ALA A 122 9.89 19.69 -3.18
CA ALA A 122 10.15 20.90 -2.42
C ALA A 122 9.19 22.04 -2.79
N ASP A 123 8.76 22.12 -4.06
CA ASP A 123 7.85 23.17 -4.52
C ASP A 123 6.44 22.92 -3.98
N ALA A 124 5.98 21.67 -3.99
CA ALA A 124 4.72 21.29 -3.37
C ALA A 124 4.70 21.56 -1.86
N LEU A 125 5.81 21.28 -1.16
CA LEU A 125 5.97 21.59 0.27
C LEU A 125 6.00 23.09 0.55
N ALA A 126 6.73 23.88 -0.25
CA ALA A 126 6.79 25.33 -0.08
C ALA A 126 5.40 25.97 -0.19
N HIS A 127 4.57 25.48 -1.11
CA HIS A 127 3.20 25.95 -1.24
C HIS A 127 2.35 25.63 0.00
N ALA A 128 2.44 24.41 0.55
CA ALA A 128 1.72 24.07 1.78
C ALA A 128 2.17 24.92 2.97
N LEU A 129 3.47 25.14 3.12
CA LEU A 129 4.05 25.95 4.20
C LEU A 129 3.66 27.44 4.12
N SER A 130 3.37 27.97 2.92
CA SER A 130 2.93 29.36 2.77
C SER A 130 1.55 29.66 3.36
N ASN A 131 0.75 28.62 3.66
CA ASN A 131 -0.61 28.75 4.20
C ASN A 131 -0.67 28.64 5.73
N ASP A 132 0.47 28.73 6.43
CA ASP A 132 0.57 28.62 7.90
C ASP A 132 -0.07 27.34 8.48
N VAL A 133 0.00 26.24 7.73
CA VAL A 133 -0.56 24.92 8.12
C VAL A 133 0.06 24.33 9.39
N LEU A 134 1.15 24.91 9.89
CA LEU A 134 1.83 24.49 11.11
C LEU A 134 1.51 25.42 12.31
N GLY A 135 0.64 26.41 12.12
CA GLY A 135 0.31 27.39 13.17
C GLY A 135 1.54 28.14 13.70
N GLY A 136 2.54 28.36 12.86
CA GLY A 136 3.80 29.02 13.23
C GLY A 136 4.80 28.22 14.06
N GLU A 137 4.50 26.98 14.47
CA GLU A 137 5.39 26.18 15.33
C GLU A 137 5.91 24.90 14.64
N PHE A 138 7.19 24.60 14.86
CA PHE A 138 7.79 23.34 14.40
C PHE A 138 7.94 22.38 15.59
N GLU A 139 7.19 21.30 15.57
CA GLU A 139 7.15 20.29 16.62
C GLU A 139 8.00 19.07 16.26
N LEU A 140 8.87 18.71 17.22
CA LEU A 140 9.72 17.54 17.22
C LEU A 140 9.58 16.83 18.56
N VAL A 141 9.34 15.53 18.52
CA VAL A 141 9.51 14.64 19.66
C VAL A 141 10.92 14.05 19.58
N SER A 142 11.74 14.23 20.62
CA SER A 142 13.10 13.69 20.66
C SER A 142 13.29 12.80 21.87
N GLY A 143 13.63 11.52 21.65
CA GLY A 143 14.00 10.58 22.70
C GLY A 143 15.51 10.42 22.85
N GLU A 144 15.94 9.77 23.94
CA GLU A 144 17.37 9.45 24.18
C GLU A 144 17.98 8.54 23.11
N ARG A 145 17.13 7.82 22.36
CA ARG A 145 17.53 6.94 21.25
C ARG A 145 16.95 7.48 19.96
N VAL A 146 17.72 7.42 18.87
CA VAL A 146 17.31 7.87 17.54
C VAL A 146 16.00 7.24 17.05
N ILE A 147 15.71 5.99 17.43
CA ILE A 147 14.47 5.29 17.08
C ILE A 147 13.21 5.87 17.75
N ASN A 148 13.39 6.76 18.73
CA ASN A 148 12.32 7.42 19.48
C ASN A 148 12.22 8.92 19.15
N SER A 149 12.79 9.36 18.02
CA SER A 149 12.67 10.74 17.55
C SER A 149 11.70 10.82 16.37
N PHE A 150 10.71 11.71 16.47
CA PHE A 150 9.64 11.88 15.48
C PHE A 150 9.49 13.36 15.10
N PHE A 151 9.54 13.65 13.79
CA PHE A 151 9.44 15.00 13.23
C PHE A 151 8.00 15.28 12.80
N ILE A 152 7.15 15.65 13.77
CA ILE A 152 5.70 15.74 13.60
C ILE A 152 5.33 16.77 12.53
N SER A 153 5.84 18.00 12.66
CA SER A 153 5.52 19.07 11.70
C SER A 153 5.99 18.75 10.28
N SER A 154 7.06 17.95 10.12
CA SER A 154 7.51 17.52 8.80
C SER A 154 6.52 16.59 8.11
N GLU A 155 6.02 15.56 8.81
CA GLU A 155 5.02 14.66 8.23
C GLU A 155 3.67 15.36 8.06
N ALA A 156 3.27 16.25 8.98
CA ALA A 156 2.09 17.08 8.80
C ALA A 156 2.19 17.88 7.49
N ALA A 157 3.26 18.67 7.29
CA ALA A 157 3.45 19.47 6.08
C ALA A 157 3.39 18.64 4.78
N ILE A 158 3.96 17.42 4.80
CA ILE A 158 3.86 16.48 3.67
C ILE A 158 2.40 16.09 3.41
N TRP A 159 1.65 15.74 4.44
CA TRP A 159 0.25 15.32 4.28
C TRP A 159 -0.69 16.46 3.90
N PHE A 160 -0.49 17.67 4.43
CA PHE A 160 -1.15 18.87 3.95
C PHE A 160 -0.91 19.08 2.44
N SER A 161 0.33 18.89 1.99
CA SER A 161 0.69 18.96 0.57
C SER A 161 -0.01 17.88 -0.26
N ILE A 162 -0.05 16.63 0.22
CA ILE A 162 -0.71 15.50 -0.44
C ILE A 162 -2.22 15.73 -0.57
N LEU A 163 -2.87 16.17 0.50
CA LEU A 163 -4.33 16.37 0.54
C LEU A 163 -4.77 17.69 -0.09
N LYS A 164 -3.83 18.63 -0.30
CA LYS A 164 -4.12 20.01 -0.77
C LYS A 164 -5.11 20.75 0.14
N VAL A 165 -5.04 20.47 1.44
CA VAL A 165 -5.83 21.14 2.47
C VAL A 165 -5.05 22.33 3.05
N GLN A 166 -5.77 23.31 3.58
CA GLN A 166 -5.20 24.58 4.06
C GLN A 166 -5.29 24.76 5.58
N ASP A 167 -6.05 23.91 6.28
CA ASP A 167 -6.25 23.99 7.73
C ASP A 167 -6.54 22.62 8.35
N ASP A 168 -6.43 22.54 9.67
CA ASP A 168 -6.66 21.31 10.45
C ASP A 168 -8.11 20.81 10.37
N SER A 169 -9.07 21.73 10.23
CA SER A 169 -10.51 21.40 10.23
C SER A 169 -10.89 20.51 9.05
N THR A 170 -10.21 20.69 7.92
CA THR A 170 -10.41 19.92 6.69
C THR A 170 -9.48 18.71 6.58
N PHE A 171 -8.39 18.67 7.36
CA PHE A 171 -7.42 17.58 7.30
C PHE A 171 -8.06 16.23 7.63
N SER A 172 -8.73 16.14 8.78
CA SER A 172 -9.36 14.90 9.26
C SER A 172 -10.40 14.36 8.26
N GLU A 173 -11.25 15.25 7.74
CA GLU A 173 -12.28 14.92 6.76
C GLU A 173 -11.71 14.40 5.44
N ALA A 174 -10.56 14.93 5.01
CA ALA A 174 -9.86 14.49 3.80
C ALA A 174 -9.03 13.21 4.02
N PHE A 175 -8.47 13.04 5.22
CA PHE A 175 -7.55 11.95 5.54
C PHE A 175 -8.24 10.63 5.83
N ALA A 176 -9.35 10.63 6.60
CA ALA A 176 -10.03 9.39 6.99
C ALA A 176 -10.53 8.55 5.77
N PRO A 177 -11.14 9.15 4.72
CA PRO A 177 -11.51 8.40 3.51
C PRO A 177 -10.31 7.77 2.81
N LEU A 178 -9.15 8.42 2.87
CA LEU A 178 -7.93 7.95 2.22
C LEU A 178 -7.36 6.70 2.92
N VAL A 179 -7.35 6.69 4.25
CA VAL A 179 -6.99 5.50 5.04
C VAL A 179 -7.89 4.33 4.66
N GLN A 180 -9.20 4.55 4.68
CA GLN A 180 -10.18 3.50 4.35
C GLN A 180 -10.02 3.01 2.90
N GLU A 181 -9.70 3.91 1.97
CA GLU A 181 -9.42 3.56 0.59
C GLU A 181 -8.15 2.70 0.46
N ALA A 182 -7.05 3.02 1.16
CA ALA A 182 -5.84 2.20 1.17
C ALA A 182 -6.10 0.77 1.66
N VAL A 183 -6.85 0.64 2.75
CA VAL A 183 -7.27 -0.66 3.30
C VAL A 183 -8.09 -1.43 2.28
N ASN A 184 -9.10 -0.80 1.68
CA ASN A 184 -9.96 -1.41 0.66
C ASN A 184 -9.17 -1.85 -0.58
N LEU A 185 -8.25 -1.02 -1.06
CA LEU A 185 -7.39 -1.34 -2.20
C LEU A 185 -6.45 -2.50 -1.89
N THR A 186 -5.94 -2.59 -0.66
CA THR A 186 -5.15 -3.74 -0.22
C THR A 186 -5.98 -5.03 -0.23
N PHE A 187 -7.22 -4.97 0.29
CA PHE A 187 -8.17 -6.09 0.23
C PHE A 187 -8.63 -6.45 -1.18
N GLU A 188 -8.46 -5.58 -2.16
CA GLU A 188 -8.77 -5.87 -3.57
C GLU A 188 -7.55 -6.38 -4.35
N LEU A 189 -6.36 -5.82 -4.10
CA LEU A 189 -5.12 -6.22 -4.75
C LEU A 189 -4.67 -7.61 -4.33
N VAL A 190 -4.65 -7.90 -3.03
CA VAL A 190 -4.10 -9.17 -2.53
C VAL A 190 -4.87 -10.38 -3.07
N PRO A 191 -6.22 -10.41 -3.10
CA PRO A 191 -6.95 -11.50 -3.75
C PRO A 191 -6.64 -11.66 -5.23
N VAL A 192 -6.53 -10.57 -5.99
CA VAL A 192 -6.16 -10.65 -7.43
C VAL A 192 -4.78 -11.26 -7.61
N ILE A 193 -3.81 -10.87 -6.78
CA ILE A 193 -2.46 -11.45 -6.80
C ILE A 193 -2.50 -12.94 -6.44
N ARG A 194 -3.27 -13.31 -5.42
CA ARG A 194 -3.44 -14.72 -5.01
C ARG A 194 -4.07 -15.55 -6.12
N GLU A 195 -5.07 -15.01 -6.81
CA GLU A 195 -5.73 -15.70 -7.92
C GLU A 195 -4.78 -15.88 -9.10
N LEU A 196 -4.00 -14.86 -9.45
CA LEU A 196 -2.93 -14.97 -10.45
C LEU A 196 -1.94 -16.09 -10.09
N VAL A 197 -1.46 -16.11 -8.84
CA VAL A 197 -0.53 -17.14 -8.36
C VAL A 197 -1.17 -18.53 -8.44
N ALA A 198 -2.43 -18.67 -8.04
CA ALA A 198 -3.17 -19.93 -8.12
C ALA A 198 -3.28 -20.42 -9.57
N ALA A 199 -3.63 -19.53 -10.49
CA ALA A 199 -3.75 -19.84 -11.90
C ALA A 199 -2.40 -20.29 -12.51
N PHE A 200 -1.27 -19.67 -12.10
CA PHE A 200 0.07 -20.16 -12.48
C PHE A 200 0.38 -21.56 -11.94
N VAL A 201 0.01 -21.84 -10.68
CA VAL A 201 0.21 -23.17 -10.09
C VAL A 201 -0.62 -24.21 -10.85
N ASP A 202 -1.88 -23.90 -11.16
CA ASP A 202 -2.76 -24.79 -11.90
C ASP A 202 -2.24 -25.07 -13.31
N HIS A 203 -1.78 -24.03 -14.03
CA HIS A 203 -1.16 -24.19 -15.34
C HIS A 203 0.07 -25.10 -15.28
N VAL A 204 0.95 -24.90 -14.29
CA VAL A 204 2.15 -25.73 -14.12
C VAL A 204 1.80 -27.18 -13.81
N VAL A 205 0.80 -27.43 -12.96
CA VAL A 205 0.44 -28.79 -12.51
C VAL A 205 -0.35 -29.54 -13.60
N ASN A 206 -1.39 -28.89 -14.14
CA ASN A 206 -2.36 -29.55 -15.01
C ASN A 206 -1.94 -29.54 -16.48
N ASP A 207 -1.34 -28.45 -16.96
CA ASP A 207 -1.05 -28.29 -18.39
C ASP A 207 0.40 -28.66 -18.73
N LEU A 208 1.33 -28.30 -17.84
CA LEU A 208 2.76 -28.55 -18.05
C LEU A 208 3.26 -29.85 -17.41
N GLY A 209 2.41 -30.56 -16.64
CA GLY A 209 2.76 -31.79 -15.93
C GLY A 209 3.88 -31.61 -14.90
N GLY A 210 3.95 -30.44 -14.28
CA GLY A 210 4.89 -30.10 -13.21
C GLY A 210 4.40 -30.54 -11.83
N SER A 211 5.22 -30.30 -10.81
CA SER A 211 4.80 -30.41 -9.42
C SER A 211 5.12 -29.11 -8.68
N TRP A 212 4.21 -28.71 -7.79
CA TRP A 212 4.36 -27.54 -6.94
C TRP A 212 4.24 -27.93 -5.47
N LYS A 213 5.10 -27.39 -4.62
CA LYS A 213 4.99 -27.58 -3.17
C LYS A 213 4.25 -26.39 -2.57
N VAL A 214 2.97 -26.57 -2.27
CA VAL A 214 2.20 -25.61 -1.49
C VAL A 214 2.29 -26.01 -0.02
N THR A 215 2.76 -25.11 0.84
CA THR A 215 2.69 -25.30 2.30
C THR A 215 1.55 -24.42 2.80
N SER A 216 0.41 -25.04 3.12
CA SER A 216 -0.69 -24.33 3.75
C SER A 216 -0.44 -24.21 5.26
N SER A 217 -0.63 -23.01 5.80
CA SER A 217 -0.75 -22.78 7.24
C SER A 217 -2.16 -22.26 7.50
N THR A 218 -2.92 -22.99 8.31
CA THR A 218 -4.21 -22.53 8.85
C THR A 218 -4.03 -21.62 10.06
N ARG A 219 -2.81 -21.51 10.60
CA ARG A 219 -2.50 -20.53 11.64
C ARG A 219 -2.45 -19.16 10.99
N ALA A 220 -3.47 -18.34 11.26
CA ALA A 220 -3.33 -16.90 11.10
C ALA A 220 -2.13 -16.46 11.93
N ILE A 221 -1.12 -15.86 11.28
CA ILE A 221 -0.14 -15.06 11.99
C ILE A 221 -0.87 -13.77 12.33
N SER A 222 -1.65 -13.83 13.41
CA SER A 222 -2.61 -12.83 13.84
C SER A 222 -1.94 -11.48 14.04
N VAL A 223 -2.41 -10.48 13.30
CA VAL A 223 -2.30 -9.07 13.67
C VAL A 223 -3.75 -8.61 13.82
N VAL A 224 -4.07 -8.25 15.07
CA VAL A 224 -5.22 -7.60 15.70
C VAL A 224 -6.51 -7.36 14.88
N ARG A 225 -7.67 -7.61 15.51
CA ARG A 225 -9.02 -7.33 14.98
C ARG A 225 -9.32 -5.82 15.03
N TYR A 226 -9.89 -5.28 13.96
CA TYR A 226 -10.50 -3.95 13.92
C TYR A 226 -11.77 -3.94 14.78
N GLU A 227 -11.75 -3.25 15.91
CA GLU A 227 -12.94 -2.71 16.58
C GLU A 227 -12.62 -1.26 16.98
N GLU A 228 -13.28 -0.32 16.27
CA GLU A 228 -13.47 1.12 16.55
C GLU A 228 -12.38 1.89 17.33
N SER A 229 -11.49 2.62 16.64
CA SER A 229 -10.96 3.91 17.14
C SER A 229 -10.13 4.66 16.08
N ILE A 230 -10.63 5.77 15.50
CA ILE A 230 -9.75 6.87 15.03
C ILE A 230 -10.47 8.21 15.25
N LEU A 231 -9.71 9.19 15.79
CA LEU A 231 -9.92 10.64 16.02
C LEU A 231 -10.04 11.01 17.52
N PRO A 232 -8.96 11.53 18.13
CA PRO A 232 -8.74 12.98 18.09
C PRO A 232 -7.25 13.42 18.06
N LEU A 233 -6.84 14.14 17.02
CA LEU A 233 -5.59 14.95 17.00
C LEU A 233 -5.79 16.27 16.26
N PHE A 234 -6.68 16.30 15.28
CA PHE A 234 -7.19 17.52 14.65
C PHE A 234 -8.57 17.78 15.25
N GLY A 235 -8.72 18.89 15.99
CA GLY A 235 -9.82 19.15 16.91
C GLY A 235 -11.23 19.11 16.29
N ALA A 236 -12.22 18.86 17.15
CA ALA A 236 -13.62 19.25 16.94
C ALA A 236 -13.83 20.72 17.34
#